data_AF-A0AAD7XE90-F1
#
_entry.id   AF-A0AAD7XE90-F1
#
_cell.length_a   1.000
_cell.length_b   1.000
_cell.length_c   1.000
_cell.angle_alpha   90.00
_cell.angle_beta   90.00
_cell.angle_gamma   90.00
#
_symmetry.space_group_name_H-M   'P 1'
#
loop_
_entity.id
_entity.type
_entity.pdbx_description
1 polymer ?
#
loop_
_entity_poly.entity_id
_entity_poly.type
_entity_poly.pdbx_seq_one_letter_code
_entity_poly.pdbx_strand_id
1 'polypeptide(L)'
;MSREFNATRPINTLPVEILLNIFLNLQTIEEPGGQIGWYGVAAVCRHWRDVANSSSCASLWRQMSFTTSSGLISTDIFLTGSGATFLGGWGHSKFITETMNSSLGRKRLLGAQGTELEPSVCDYDNGAPVQCLLERYAPLMEVLEVDCHYVPGHHGDDVDYSERYGEVLLLSIDPRMFARLQCLSLYTAGLKPNPAPLPSLCRLHLSYCICTSMSMEDFFAFVTGCQALEELSLCKFRPADPAFPDVVRGRKDLEKIAPLTPVTPPAALRKLHLHDFAPFTARILQGMSLARSTDLSVTMDGHIRTLDQAYRCKTVPSLYTAFPLNSTHLGVLHGVTAVHVYFGTPTVYRIVARSGEEGHGSVTITADVPAPAAYQSTPQHKARAKYRPNRSKDLIELFGGAPVSDLTIVAPNAEHWKTLTGADWANTLRSLPFLKRLSVIFHPAGDCLLGVGEDDPLMTLITVLGTPPDDEDELCPHLECLTLHSSDVDLGVEIARTARTARIVDCLRIRKARGFPLAQLHILFDPDQGSSDDERERYARVFTPHVDVVDFEDTAVEFETARSI
;
A
#
# COMPACT_ATOMS: atom_id res chain seq x y z
N MET A 1 -20.61 -42.17 -39.00
CA MET A 1 -21.01 -42.53 -37.61
C MET A 1 -21.56 -41.29 -36.95
N SER A 2 -22.70 -41.42 -36.28
CA SER A 2 -23.81 -40.45 -36.31
C SER A 2 -23.67 -39.26 -35.34
N ARG A 3 -23.81 -38.04 -35.88
CA ARG A 3 -24.02 -36.81 -35.09
C ARG A 3 -25.25 -36.91 -34.15
N GLU A 4 -26.17 -37.81 -34.44
CA GLU A 4 -27.42 -38.00 -33.69
C GLU A 4 -27.23 -38.74 -32.35
N PHE A 5 -26.20 -39.58 -32.19
CA PHE A 5 -26.07 -40.41 -30.97
C PHE A 5 -25.68 -39.60 -29.72
N ASN A 6 -25.08 -38.42 -29.90
CA ASN A 6 -24.74 -37.54 -28.77
C ASN A 6 -25.87 -36.57 -28.42
N ALA A 7 -26.73 -36.19 -29.37
CA ALA A 7 -27.75 -35.15 -29.14
C ALA A 7 -28.82 -35.56 -28.10
N THR A 8 -29.07 -36.85 -27.92
CA THR A 8 -30.10 -37.38 -27.01
C THR A 8 -29.60 -37.72 -25.61
N ARG A 9 -28.29 -37.55 -25.33
CA ARG A 9 -27.77 -37.81 -23.98
C ARG A 9 -28.31 -36.74 -23.01
N PRO A 10 -28.78 -37.11 -21.81
CA PRO A 10 -29.36 -36.18 -20.85
C PRO A 10 -28.48 -34.96 -20.52
N ILE A 11 -27.16 -35.14 -20.53
CA ILE A 11 -26.19 -34.06 -20.31
C ILE A 11 -26.25 -32.98 -21.40
N ASN A 12 -26.58 -33.34 -22.65
CA ASN A 12 -26.66 -32.41 -23.77
C ASN A 12 -28.03 -31.70 -23.86
N THR A 13 -28.98 -32.07 -23.01
CA THR A 13 -30.34 -31.50 -22.94
C THR A 13 -30.60 -30.75 -21.63
N LEU A 14 -29.54 -30.37 -20.90
CA LEU A 14 -29.71 -29.59 -19.68
C LEU A 14 -30.35 -28.23 -19.97
N PRO A 15 -31.24 -27.73 -19.08
CA PRO A 15 -31.80 -26.38 -19.19
C PRO A 15 -30.72 -25.30 -19.19
N VAL A 16 -31.02 -24.17 -19.85
CA VAL A 16 -30.10 -23.03 -20.01
C VAL A 16 -29.64 -22.50 -18.65
N GLU A 17 -30.55 -22.45 -17.68
CA GLU A 17 -30.33 -21.95 -16.32
C GLU A 17 -29.33 -22.82 -15.56
N ILE A 18 -29.39 -24.14 -15.78
CA ILE A 18 -28.46 -25.09 -15.16
C ILE A 18 -27.07 -24.96 -15.77
N LEU A 19 -26.98 -24.82 -17.10
CA LEU A 19 -25.71 -24.61 -17.79
C LEU A 19 -25.05 -23.29 -17.40
N LEU A 20 -25.83 -22.22 -17.29
CA LEU A 20 -25.39 -20.93 -16.76
C LEU A 20 -24.78 -21.06 -15.37
N ASN A 21 -25.48 -21.74 -14.45
CA ASN A 21 -24.97 -21.95 -13.10
C ASN A 21 -23.69 -22.80 -13.09
N ILE A 22 -23.60 -23.81 -13.95
CA ILE A 22 -22.37 -24.60 -14.11
C ILE A 22 -21.22 -23.71 -14.58
N PHE A 23 -21.42 -22.88 -15.61
CA PHE A 23 -20.36 -22.01 -16.12
C PHE A 23 -19.93 -20.95 -15.10
N LEU A 24 -20.88 -20.33 -14.39
CA LEU A 24 -20.58 -19.35 -13.35
C LEU A 24 -19.83 -20.00 -12.17
N ASN A 25 -20.23 -21.19 -11.74
CA ASN A 25 -19.51 -21.93 -10.71
C ASN A 25 -18.09 -22.27 -11.16
N LEU A 26 -17.92 -22.78 -12.39
CA LEU A 26 -16.60 -23.07 -12.96
C LEU A 26 -15.73 -21.82 -13.12
N GLN A 27 -16.33 -20.64 -13.32
CA GLN A 27 -15.60 -19.38 -13.35
C GLN A 27 -15.02 -19.00 -11.97
N THR A 28 -15.67 -19.40 -10.88
CA THR A 28 -15.19 -19.14 -9.50
C THR A 28 -14.14 -20.12 -9.02
N ILE A 29 -14.03 -21.29 -9.66
CA ILE A 29 -13.03 -22.31 -9.31
C ILE A 29 -11.73 -21.95 -10.03
N GLU A 30 -10.91 -21.11 -9.39
CA GLU A 30 -9.53 -20.88 -9.83
C GLU A 30 -8.72 -22.15 -9.56
N GLU A 31 -8.64 -23.07 -10.53
CA GLU A 31 -7.73 -24.21 -10.42
C GLU A 31 -6.28 -23.77 -10.70
N PRO A 32 -5.36 -23.87 -9.73
CA PRO A 32 -3.94 -23.63 -9.97
C PRO A 32 -3.43 -24.69 -10.96
N GLY A 33 -3.15 -24.26 -12.20
CA GLY A 33 -2.70 -25.14 -13.29
C GLY A 33 -3.54 -25.07 -14.57
N GLY A 34 -4.67 -24.34 -14.56
CA GLY A 34 -5.33 -23.86 -15.78
C GLY A 34 -5.85 -24.93 -16.75
N GLN A 35 -6.14 -26.15 -16.30
CA GLN A 35 -6.38 -27.23 -17.25
C GLN A 35 -7.75 -27.17 -17.94
N ILE A 36 -8.86 -26.77 -17.31
CA ILE A 36 -10.16 -26.65 -18.01
C ILE A 36 -11.09 -25.60 -17.35
N GLY A 37 -11.09 -24.37 -17.85
CA GLY A 37 -12.12 -23.37 -17.47
C GLY A 37 -13.49 -23.67 -18.08
N TRP A 38 -14.50 -22.82 -17.78
CA TRP A 38 -15.87 -22.96 -18.30
C TRP A 38 -15.93 -23.06 -19.84
N TYR A 39 -14.96 -22.47 -20.56
CA TYR A 39 -14.86 -22.53 -22.02
C TYR A 39 -14.51 -23.93 -22.54
N GLY A 40 -13.71 -24.70 -21.80
CA GLY A 40 -13.46 -26.10 -22.14
C GLY A 40 -14.71 -26.95 -21.99
N VAL A 41 -15.50 -26.67 -20.95
CA VAL A 41 -16.79 -27.32 -20.69
C VAL A 41 -17.86 -26.89 -21.70
N ALA A 42 -17.87 -25.64 -22.13
CA ALA A 42 -18.76 -25.17 -23.20
C ALA A 42 -18.48 -25.87 -24.54
N ALA A 43 -17.30 -26.49 -24.72
CA ALA A 43 -16.92 -27.17 -25.96
C ALA A 43 -17.51 -28.58 -26.08
N VAL A 44 -18.15 -29.10 -25.02
CA VAL A 44 -18.70 -30.47 -24.95
C VAL A 44 -19.70 -30.76 -26.07
N CYS A 45 -20.63 -29.84 -26.33
CA CYS A 45 -21.58 -29.96 -27.44
C CYS A 45 -22.06 -28.60 -27.96
N ARG A 46 -22.81 -28.62 -29.07
CA ARG A 46 -23.32 -27.39 -29.70
C ARG A 46 -24.27 -26.60 -28.79
N HIS A 47 -25.17 -27.28 -28.08
CA HIS A 47 -26.12 -26.63 -27.17
C HIS A 47 -25.41 -25.86 -26.05
N TRP A 48 -24.40 -26.46 -25.42
CA TRP A 48 -23.63 -25.83 -24.35
C TRP A 48 -22.87 -24.61 -24.86
N ARG A 49 -22.30 -24.70 -26.06
CA ARG A 49 -21.66 -23.58 -26.75
C ARG A 49 -22.65 -22.46 -27.08
N ASP A 50 -23.83 -22.79 -27.59
CA ASP A 50 -24.85 -21.80 -27.95
C ASP A 50 -25.36 -21.07 -26.71
N VAL A 51 -25.54 -21.79 -25.59
CA VAL A 51 -25.85 -21.19 -24.29
C VAL A 51 -24.73 -20.27 -23.84
N ALA A 52 -23.48 -20.73 -23.85
CA ALA A 52 -22.32 -19.92 -23.46
C ALA A 52 -22.19 -18.65 -24.31
N ASN A 53 -22.52 -18.69 -25.60
CA ASN A 53 -22.50 -17.54 -26.52
C ASN A 53 -23.75 -16.65 -26.45
N SER A 54 -24.75 -16.99 -25.64
CA SER A 54 -25.97 -16.20 -25.52
C SER A 54 -25.72 -14.86 -24.81
N SER A 55 -26.56 -13.87 -25.06
CA SER A 55 -26.48 -12.56 -24.38
C SER A 55 -26.62 -12.67 -22.86
N SER A 56 -27.35 -13.67 -22.36
CA SER A 56 -27.49 -13.96 -20.93
C SER A 56 -26.18 -14.40 -20.26
N CYS A 57 -25.21 -14.87 -21.06
CA CYS A 57 -23.89 -15.30 -20.61
C CYS A 57 -22.82 -14.22 -20.70
N ALA A 58 -23.15 -12.96 -21.00
CA ALA A 58 -22.16 -11.91 -21.23
C ALA A 58 -21.15 -11.74 -20.06
N SER A 59 -21.53 -12.05 -18.83
CA SER A 59 -20.63 -12.05 -17.67
C SER A 59 -19.48 -13.06 -17.77
N LEU A 60 -19.71 -14.23 -18.39
CA LEU A 60 -18.68 -15.27 -18.60
C LEU A 60 -17.54 -14.75 -19.47
N TRP A 61 -17.86 -13.85 -20.41
CA TRP A 61 -16.91 -13.27 -21.36
C TRP A 61 -16.24 -11.99 -20.88
N ARG A 62 -16.51 -11.52 -19.65
CA ARG A 62 -15.86 -10.32 -19.10
C ARG A 62 -14.42 -10.57 -18.68
N GLN A 63 -14.11 -11.79 -18.26
CA GLN A 63 -12.84 -12.12 -17.63
C GLN A 63 -12.41 -13.52 -18.07
N MET A 64 -11.88 -13.61 -19.29
CA MET A 64 -11.17 -14.81 -19.74
C MET A 64 -9.68 -14.61 -19.60
N SER A 65 -8.96 -15.66 -19.19
CA SER A 65 -7.50 -15.69 -19.24
C SER A 65 -7.01 -16.87 -20.07
N PHE A 66 -6.06 -16.59 -20.97
CA PHE A 66 -5.45 -17.52 -21.90
C PHE A 66 -3.98 -17.64 -21.53
N THR A 67 -3.68 -18.50 -20.57
CA THR A 67 -2.33 -18.66 -20.01
C THR A 67 -1.48 -19.70 -20.73
N THR A 68 -2.05 -20.50 -21.66
CA THR A 68 -1.33 -21.58 -22.34
C THR A 68 -1.75 -21.74 -23.81
N SER A 69 -0.83 -22.28 -24.62
CA SER A 69 -1.03 -22.57 -26.04
C SER A 69 -2.07 -23.66 -26.33
N SER A 70 -2.47 -24.48 -25.36
CA SER A 70 -3.52 -25.49 -25.53
C SER A 70 -4.94 -24.89 -25.57
N GLY A 71 -5.13 -23.69 -25.01
CA GLY A 71 -6.40 -22.95 -25.08
C GLY A 71 -6.72 -22.35 -26.46
N LEU A 72 -5.78 -22.38 -27.41
CA LEU A 72 -5.85 -21.68 -28.71
C LEU A 72 -6.94 -22.23 -29.64
N ILE A 73 -7.06 -23.57 -29.72
CA ILE A 73 -7.96 -24.22 -30.69
C ILE A 73 -9.42 -24.10 -30.24
N SER A 74 -9.68 -24.17 -28.93
CA SER A 74 -11.04 -24.04 -28.40
C SER A 74 -11.53 -22.60 -28.54
N THR A 75 -10.68 -21.60 -28.33
CA THR A 75 -11.06 -20.18 -28.28
C THR A 75 -11.39 -19.56 -29.63
N ASP A 76 -10.70 -19.92 -30.71
CA ASP A 76 -11.07 -19.48 -32.07
C ASP A 76 -12.53 -19.84 -32.42
N ILE A 77 -12.96 -21.04 -32.02
CA ILE A 77 -14.32 -21.57 -32.25
C ILE A 77 -15.36 -20.77 -31.46
N PHE A 78 -14.99 -20.28 -30.29
CA PHE A 78 -15.84 -19.49 -29.41
C PHE A 78 -15.91 -18.01 -29.82
N LEU A 79 -14.77 -17.44 -30.21
CA LEU A 79 -14.66 -16.05 -30.63
C LEU A 79 -15.41 -15.77 -31.94
N THR A 80 -15.37 -16.70 -32.88
CA THR A 80 -16.13 -16.60 -34.14
C THR A 80 -17.65 -16.70 -33.94
N GLY A 81 -18.11 -17.39 -32.90
CA GLY A 81 -19.55 -17.60 -32.61
C GLY A 81 -20.19 -16.60 -31.63
N SER A 82 -19.40 -15.97 -30.75
CA SER A 82 -19.91 -15.09 -29.68
C SER A 82 -20.47 -13.73 -30.15
N GLY A 83 -20.30 -13.35 -31.42
CA GLY A 83 -20.81 -12.09 -31.94
C GLY A 83 -20.26 -10.86 -31.20
N ALA A 84 -21.12 -9.93 -30.79
CA ALA A 84 -20.74 -8.69 -30.08
C ALA A 84 -20.62 -8.85 -28.55
N THR A 85 -20.75 -10.07 -28.01
CA THR A 85 -20.78 -10.30 -26.54
C THR A 85 -19.40 -10.57 -25.93
N PHE A 86 -18.34 -10.70 -26.73
CA PHE A 86 -16.98 -10.84 -26.22
C PHE A 86 -16.52 -9.53 -25.57
N LEU A 87 -16.50 -9.49 -24.25
CA LEU A 87 -16.23 -8.29 -23.48
C LEU A 87 -14.74 -8.16 -23.17
N GLY A 88 -14.00 -9.23 -22.90
CA GLY A 88 -12.54 -9.18 -22.86
C GLY A 88 -11.83 -10.49 -22.54
N GLY A 89 -10.51 -10.49 -22.73
CA GLY A 89 -9.66 -11.62 -22.40
C GLY A 89 -8.20 -11.21 -22.22
N TRP A 90 -7.48 -11.99 -21.42
CA TRP A 90 -6.03 -11.97 -21.23
C TRP A 90 -5.40 -13.04 -22.08
N GLY A 91 -4.31 -12.78 -22.78
CA GLY A 91 -3.62 -13.86 -23.49
C GLY A 91 -2.25 -13.48 -24.00
N HIS A 92 -1.52 -14.49 -24.47
CA HIS A 92 -0.22 -14.29 -25.10
C HIS A 92 -0.33 -13.39 -26.35
N SER A 93 0.65 -12.51 -26.54
CA SER A 93 0.70 -11.52 -27.63
C SER A 93 0.42 -12.11 -29.02
N LYS A 94 1.00 -13.28 -29.35
CA LYS A 94 0.76 -13.98 -30.65
C LYS A 94 -0.71 -14.36 -30.86
N PHE A 95 -1.37 -14.87 -29.82
CA PHE A 95 -2.80 -15.22 -29.87
C PHE A 95 -3.67 -13.99 -30.10
N ILE A 96 -3.34 -12.91 -29.38
CA ILE A 96 -4.12 -11.68 -29.45
C ILE A 96 -4.10 -11.12 -30.87
N THR A 97 -2.97 -11.13 -31.56
CA THR A 97 -2.90 -10.65 -32.94
C THR A 97 -3.65 -11.51 -33.94
N GLU A 98 -3.60 -12.83 -33.87
CA GLU A 98 -4.23 -13.65 -34.92
C GLU A 98 -5.75 -13.69 -34.73
N THR A 99 -6.22 -13.90 -33.51
CA THR A 99 -7.63 -14.16 -33.25
C THR A 99 -8.42 -12.89 -32.93
N MET A 100 -7.85 -11.93 -32.19
CA MET A 100 -8.62 -10.77 -31.74
C MET A 100 -8.75 -9.67 -32.78
N ASN A 101 -7.89 -9.68 -33.81
CA ASN A 101 -7.80 -8.65 -34.83
C ASN A 101 -9.11 -8.36 -35.57
N SER A 102 -9.98 -9.36 -35.74
CA SER A 102 -11.26 -9.22 -36.44
C SER A 102 -12.39 -8.65 -35.57
N SER A 103 -12.21 -8.58 -34.25
CA SER A 103 -13.28 -8.27 -33.29
C SER A 103 -13.01 -7.06 -32.37
N LEU A 104 -11.83 -6.45 -32.42
CA LEU A 104 -11.41 -5.33 -31.56
C LEU A 104 -12.43 -4.18 -31.44
N GLY A 105 -13.04 -3.77 -32.56
CA GLY A 105 -14.01 -2.66 -32.58
C GLY A 105 -15.27 -2.90 -31.71
N ARG A 106 -15.49 -4.13 -31.22
CA ARG A 106 -16.62 -4.51 -30.36
C ARG A 106 -16.22 -4.80 -28.92
N LYS A 107 -14.91 -4.84 -28.61
CA LYS A 107 -14.42 -5.25 -27.28
C LYS A 107 -14.43 -4.08 -26.31
N ARG A 108 -14.71 -4.38 -25.04
CA ARG A 108 -14.71 -3.40 -23.93
C ARG A 108 -13.50 -3.57 -23.00
N LEU A 109 -12.91 -4.76 -22.95
CA LEU A 109 -11.79 -5.11 -22.10
C LEU A 109 -10.77 -5.89 -22.93
N LEU A 110 -9.50 -5.57 -22.75
CA LEU A 110 -8.40 -6.27 -23.38
C LEU A 110 -7.24 -6.33 -22.37
N GLY A 111 -6.86 -7.54 -21.99
CA GLY A 111 -5.62 -7.84 -21.30
C GLY A 111 -4.63 -8.44 -22.29
N ALA A 112 -3.43 -7.88 -22.41
CA ALA A 112 -2.36 -8.47 -23.20
C ALA A 112 -1.21 -8.87 -22.29
N GLN A 113 -0.91 -10.16 -22.23
CA GLN A 113 0.25 -10.67 -21.51
C GLN A 113 1.34 -10.98 -22.54
N GLY A 114 2.49 -10.32 -22.42
CA GLY A 114 3.67 -10.61 -23.21
C GLY A 114 4.13 -12.05 -22.97
N THR A 115 4.59 -12.72 -24.03
CA THR A 115 5.40 -13.91 -23.87
C THR A 115 6.74 -13.54 -23.26
N GLU A 116 7.32 -14.44 -22.45
CA GLU A 116 8.68 -14.30 -21.94
C GLU A 116 9.61 -13.90 -23.08
N LEU A 117 10.23 -12.73 -22.95
CA LEU A 117 11.22 -12.27 -23.91
C LEU A 117 12.55 -12.89 -23.54
N GLU A 118 13.01 -13.85 -24.35
CA GLU A 118 14.37 -14.35 -24.19
C GLU A 118 15.34 -13.18 -24.41
N PRO A 119 16.23 -12.87 -23.46
CA PRO A 119 17.13 -11.72 -23.53
C PRO A 119 18.19 -11.82 -24.63
N SER A 120 18.34 -13.00 -25.28
CA SER A 120 19.39 -13.23 -26.27
C SER A 120 19.13 -12.61 -27.64
N VAL A 121 17.89 -12.14 -27.89
CA VAL A 121 17.52 -11.47 -29.13
C VAL A 121 16.82 -10.16 -28.79
N CYS A 122 17.60 -9.08 -28.68
CA CYS A 122 17.11 -7.70 -28.60
C CYS A 122 16.44 -7.24 -29.92
N ASP A 123 15.74 -8.13 -30.62
CA ASP A 123 14.86 -7.72 -31.70
C ASP A 123 13.62 -7.10 -31.05
N TYR A 124 13.57 -5.77 -31.15
CA TYR A 124 12.42 -4.92 -30.82
C TYR A 124 11.10 -5.39 -31.48
N ASP A 125 11.14 -6.36 -32.40
CA ASP A 125 9.99 -6.92 -33.10
C ASP A 125 9.04 -7.74 -32.21
N ASN A 126 9.44 -8.19 -31.02
CA ASN A 126 8.53 -8.95 -30.16
C ASN A 126 7.40 -8.10 -29.56
N GLY A 127 7.56 -6.77 -29.51
CA GLY A 127 6.50 -5.83 -29.16
C GLY A 127 5.52 -5.53 -30.31
N ALA A 128 5.91 -5.85 -31.56
CA ALA A 128 5.14 -5.52 -32.75
C ALA A 128 3.71 -6.08 -32.74
N PRO A 129 3.43 -7.31 -32.25
CA PRO A 129 2.07 -7.83 -32.21
C PRO A 129 1.12 -6.98 -31.34
N VAL A 130 1.56 -6.65 -30.12
CA VAL A 130 0.76 -5.83 -29.18
C VAL A 130 0.62 -4.41 -29.74
N GLN A 131 1.68 -3.85 -30.31
CA GLN A 131 1.61 -2.54 -30.95
C GLN A 131 0.64 -2.52 -32.14
N CYS A 132 0.72 -3.50 -33.05
CA CYS A 132 -0.17 -3.62 -34.20
C CYS A 132 -1.64 -3.77 -33.79
N LEU A 133 -1.90 -4.41 -32.65
CA LEU A 133 -3.23 -4.52 -32.09
C LEU A 133 -3.75 -3.17 -31.58
N LEU A 134 -2.88 -2.42 -30.88
CA LEU A 134 -3.21 -1.12 -30.31
C LEU A 134 -3.28 0.00 -31.35
N GLU A 135 -2.66 -0.18 -32.51
CA GLU A 135 -2.81 0.68 -33.68
C GLU A 135 -4.17 0.50 -34.39
N ARG A 136 -5.04 -0.40 -33.91
CA ARG A 136 -6.40 -0.60 -34.46
C ARG A 136 -7.47 0.16 -33.70
N TYR A 137 -8.47 0.60 -34.45
CA TYR A 137 -9.61 1.34 -33.93
C TYR A 137 -10.47 0.48 -32.97
N ALA A 138 -10.53 0.87 -31.70
CA ALA A 138 -11.26 0.16 -30.64
C ALA A 138 -12.07 1.13 -29.75
N PRO A 139 -13.04 1.87 -30.31
CA PRO A 139 -13.69 2.99 -29.63
C PRO A 139 -14.58 2.57 -28.44
N LEU A 140 -14.94 1.29 -28.36
CA LEU A 140 -15.74 0.72 -27.29
C LEU A 140 -14.89 0.18 -26.13
N MET A 141 -13.56 0.20 -26.25
CA MET A 141 -12.66 -0.27 -25.21
C MET A 141 -12.75 0.64 -23.99
N GLU A 142 -13.09 0.04 -22.85
CA GLU A 142 -13.22 0.66 -21.52
C GLU A 142 -12.04 0.30 -20.62
N VAL A 143 -11.43 -0.87 -20.80
CA VAL A 143 -10.29 -1.35 -20.02
C VAL A 143 -9.20 -1.88 -20.95
N LEU A 144 -7.99 -1.36 -20.80
CA LEU A 144 -6.78 -1.85 -21.47
C LEU A 144 -5.73 -2.17 -20.42
N GLU A 145 -5.34 -3.43 -20.35
CA GLU A 145 -4.27 -3.91 -19.49
C GLU A 145 -3.18 -4.54 -20.35
N VAL A 146 -1.94 -4.10 -20.19
CA VAL A 146 -0.80 -4.60 -20.95
C VAL A 146 0.28 -4.97 -19.95
N ASP A 147 0.63 -6.25 -19.90
CA ASP A 147 1.63 -6.80 -19.00
C ASP A 147 2.73 -7.49 -19.78
N CYS A 148 3.93 -6.89 -19.82
CA CYS A 148 5.05 -7.37 -20.61
C CYS A 148 6.16 -7.99 -19.74
N HIS A 149 5.89 -9.11 -19.05
CA HIS A 149 6.90 -9.75 -18.20
C HIS A 149 8.27 -9.95 -18.89
N TYR A 150 9.28 -9.29 -18.34
CA TYR A 150 10.68 -9.58 -18.62
C TYR A 150 11.13 -10.68 -17.65
N VAL A 151 11.50 -11.85 -18.18
CA VAL A 151 12.19 -12.87 -17.40
C VAL A 151 13.68 -12.56 -17.53
N PRO A 152 14.36 -12.11 -16.46
CA PRO A 152 15.79 -11.98 -16.52
C PRO A 152 16.35 -13.38 -16.79
N GLY A 153 16.96 -13.57 -17.96
CA GLY A 153 17.65 -14.80 -18.26
C GLY A 153 18.64 -15.12 -17.13
N HIS A 154 18.86 -16.39 -16.84
CA HIS A 154 19.78 -16.88 -15.81
C HIS A 154 21.27 -16.52 -16.03
N HIS A 155 21.56 -15.45 -16.78
CA HIS A 155 22.88 -14.88 -16.86
C HIS A 155 23.27 -14.39 -15.46
N GLY A 156 24.42 -14.90 -14.98
CA GLY A 156 24.82 -14.93 -13.58
C GLY A 156 24.71 -13.62 -12.81
N ASP A 157 24.78 -13.74 -11.49
CA ASP A 157 24.41 -12.79 -10.41
C ASP A 157 24.91 -11.33 -10.47
N ASP A 158 25.54 -10.88 -11.56
CA ASP A 158 26.22 -9.58 -11.68
C ASP A 158 25.58 -8.59 -12.68
N VAL A 159 24.46 -8.93 -13.35
CA VAL A 159 23.80 -7.99 -14.27
C VAL A 159 23.13 -6.86 -13.47
N ASP A 160 23.53 -5.62 -13.75
CA ASP A 160 23.00 -4.40 -13.15
C ASP A 160 21.46 -4.38 -13.25
N TYR A 161 20.79 -4.22 -12.10
CA TYR A 161 19.33 -4.21 -12.01
C TYR A 161 18.70 -3.10 -12.84
N SER A 162 19.43 -2.05 -13.19
CA SER A 162 18.96 -0.98 -14.08
C SER A 162 18.64 -1.48 -15.49
N GLU A 163 19.36 -2.49 -15.99
CA GLU A 163 19.15 -3.09 -17.32
C GLU A 163 17.97 -4.06 -17.34
N ARG A 164 17.58 -4.62 -16.19
CA ARG A 164 16.51 -5.64 -16.08
C ARG A 164 15.08 -5.07 -16.17
N TYR A 165 14.91 -3.76 -16.06
CA TYR A 165 13.59 -3.12 -16.00
C TYR A 165 13.37 -2.08 -17.10
N GLY A 166 14.11 -2.18 -18.21
CA GLY A 166 13.85 -1.36 -19.39
C GLY A 166 12.44 -1.58 -19.93
N GLU A 167 11.82 -0.52 -20.42
CA GLU A 167 10.53 -0.65 -21.10
C GLU A 167 10.65 -1.55 -22.32
N VAL A 168 9.84 -2.60 -22.31
CA VAL A 168 9.80 -3.56 -23.41
C VAL A 168 9.04 -2.99 -24.61
N LEU A 169 8.08 -2.10 -24.34
CA LEU A 169 7.11 -1.64 -25.32
C LEU A 169 6.68 -0.20 -25.03
N LEU A 170 6.69 0.66 -26.05
CA LEU A 170 6.18 2.03 -25.98
C LEU A 170 4.85 2.16 -26.70
N LEU A 171 3.79 2.44 -25.95
CA LEU A 171 2.42 2.49 -26.45
C LEU A 171 2.02 3.87 -26.96
N SER A 172 1.50 3.89 -28.19
CA SER A 172 0.84 5.07 -28.76
C SER A 172 -0.66 4.96 -28.53
N ILE A 173 -1.20 5.74 -27.59
CA ILE A 173 -2.65 5.73 -27.32
C ILE A 173 -3.27 6.99 -27.92
N ASP A 174 -4.03 6.83 -29.01
CA ASP A 174 -4.82 7.92 -29.60
C ASP A 174 -6.22 7.95 -28.96
N PRO A 175 -6.62 9.07 -28.32
CA PRO A 175 -7.95 9.21 -27.72
C PRO A 175 -9.10 8.96 -28.70
N ARG A 176 -8.90 9.18 -30.01
CA ARG A 176 -9.91 8.90 -31.04
C ARG A 176 -10.15 7.41 -31.22
N MET A 177 -9.11 6.60 -31.03
CA MET A 177 -9.18 5.15 -31.15
C MET A 177 -9.75 4.50 -29.90
N PHE A 178 -9.55 5.14 -28.74
CA PHE A 178 -9.91 4.62 -27.42
C PHE A 178 -10.84 5.59 -26.68
N ALA A 179 -11.88 6.07 -27.37
CA ALA A 179 -12.75 7.15 -26.88
C ALA A 179 -13.44 6.85 -25.53
N ARG A 180 -13.66 5.57 -25.22
CA ARG A 180 -14.33 5.11 -24.00
C ARG A 180 -13.37 4.52 -22.96
N LEU A 181 -12.06 4.64 -23.15
CA LEU A 181 -11.10 4.02 -22.25
C LEU A 181 -11.13 4.67 -20.88
N GLN A 182 -11.53 3.88 -19.88
CA GLN A 182 -11.70 4.27 -18.48
C GLN A 182 -10.57 3.75 -17.59
N CYS A 183 -9.98 2.62 -17.94
CA CYS A 183 -8.90 2.01 -17.17
C CYS A 183 -7.73 1.64 -18.07
N LEU A 184 -6.55 2.15 -17.74
CA LEU A 184 -5.30 1.83 -18.41
C LEU A 184 -4.32 1.29 -17.37
N SER A 185 -3.93 0.02 -17.51
CA SER A 185 -2.92 -0.62 -16.67
C SER A 185 -1.75 -1.07 -17.53
N LEU A 186 -0.57 -0.55 -17.27
CA LEU A 186 0.66 -0.92 -17.98
C LEU A 186 1.66 -1.49 -16.99
N TYR A 187 2.11 -2.72 -17.24
CA TYR A 187 3.17 -3.37 -16.50
C TYR A 187 4.35 -3.57 -17.45
N THR A 188 5.51 -3.00 -17.14
CA THR A 188 6.75 -3.01 -17.98
C THR A 188 6.58 -2.48 -19.41
N ALA A 189 5.46 -1.80 -19.68
CA ALA A 189 5.16 -1.09 -20.92
C ALA A 189 5.04 0.42 -20.62
N GLY A 190 5.67 1.23 -21.46
CA GLY A 190 5.65 2.68 -21.38
C GLY A 190 4.59 3.30 -22.27
N LEU A 191 4.39 4.60 -22.08
CA LEU A 191 3.64 5.46 -22.99
C LEU A 191 4.64 6.17 -23.91
N LYS A 192 4.29 6.38 -25.17
CA LYS A 192 5.11 7.24 -26.06
C LYS A 192 5.20 8.67 -25.50
N PRO A 193 6.25 9.42 -25.85
CA PRO A 193 6.41 10.82 -25.46
C PRO A 193 5.21 11.66 -25.91
N ASN A 194 4.85 12.68 -25.14
CA ASN A 194 3.71 13.56 -25.42
C ASN A 194 2.38 12.83 -25.74
N PRO A 195 1.92 11.90 -24.87
CA PRO A 195 0.67 11.20 -25.11
C PRO A 195 -0.49 12.19 -25.04
N ALA A 196 -1.43 12.06 -25.98
CA ALA A 196 -2.64 12.85 -25.94
C ALA A 196 -3.49 12.45 -24.73
N PRO A 197 -4.04 13.40 -23.95
CA PRO A 197 -4.86 13.08 -22.79
C PRO A 197 -6.08 12.25 -23.14
N LEU A 198 -6.45 11.33 -22.26
CA LEU A 198 -7.58 10.44 -22.43
C LEU A 198 -8.77 10.97 -21.61
N PRO A 199 -9.79 11.58 -22.26
CA PRO A 199 -10.83 12.33 -21.55
C PRO A 199 -11.71 11.44 -20.66
N SER A 200 -11.88 10.17 -21.02
CA SER A 200 -12.69 9.20 -20.29
C SER A 200 -11.91 8.40 -19.24
N LEU A 201 -10.60 8.62 -19.12
CA LEU A 201 -9.73 7.79 -18.28
C LEU A 201 -9.98 8.09 -16.81
N CYS A 202 -10.50 7.11 -16.09
CA CYS A 202 -10.79 7.18 -14.65
C CYS A 202 -9.69 6.54 -13.80
N ARG A 203 -8.99 5.54 -14.31
CA ARG A 203 -7.95 4.80 -13.58
C ARG A 203 -6.71 4.61 -14.44
N LEU A 204 -5.55 5.02 -13.89
CA LEU A 204 -4.25 4.83 -14.52
C LEU A 204 -3.32 4.07 -13.56
N HIS A 205 -2.84 2.91 -13.99
CA HIS A 205 -1.88 2.10 -13.26
C HIS A 205 -0.63 1.91 -14.12
N LEU A 206 0.53 2.37 -13.64
CA LEU A 206 1.82 2.23 -14.30
C LEU A 206 2.76 1.48 -13.35
N SER A 207 3.21 0.30 -13.75
CA SER A 207 4.01 -0.60 -12.91
C SER A 207 5.28 -1.04 -13.63
N TYR A 208 6.44 -0.87 -12.99
CA TYR A 208 7.75 -1.20 -13.56
C TYR A 208 8.02 -0.57 -14.93
N CYS A 209 7.49 0.62 -15.23
CA CYS A 209 7.78 1.33 -16.47
C CYS A 209 8.89 2.37 -16.25
N ILE A 210 10.10 2.07 -16.70
CA ILE A 210 11.23 3.01 -16.68
C ILE A 210 11.26 3.75 -18.02
N CYS A 211 10.46 4.82 -18.10
CA CYS A 211 10.25 5.56 -19.33
C CYS A 211 11.35 6.58 -19.59
N THR A 212 12.38 6.18 -20.32
CA THR A 212 13.43 7.11 -20.77
C THR A 212 12.95 8.06 -21.86
N SER A 213 11.82 7.74 -22.51
CA SER A 213 11.29 8.54 -23.62
C SER A 213 10.32 9.64 -23.18
N MET A 214 9.52 9.40 -22.13
CA MET A 214 8.59 10.37 -21.57
C MET A 214 9.27 11.20 -20.49
N SER A 215 9.31 12.52 -20.66
CA SER A 215 9.80 13.40 -19.60
C SER A 215 8.83 13.46 -18.42
N MET A 216 9.34 13.86 -17.26
CA MET A 216 8.52 14.16 -16.09
C MET A 216 7.46 15.23 -16.39
N GLU A 217 7.80 16.26 -17.18
CA GLU A 217 6.83 17.30 -17.56
C GLU A 217 5.73 16.77 -18.48
N ASP A 218 6.07 15.94 -19.47
CA ASP A 218 5.11 15.32 -20.38
C ASP A 218 4.13 14.42 -19.62
N PHE A 219 4.64 13.65 -18.64
CA PHE A 219 3.81 12.84 -17.76
C PHE A 219 2.81 13.69 -16.96
N PHE A 220 3.26 14.78 -16.34
CA PHE A 220 2.37 15.67 -15.60
C PHE A 220 1.35 16.36 -16.49
N ALA A 221 1.74 16.77 -17.71
CA ALA A 221 0.83 17.33 -18.69
C ALA A 221 -0.26 16.32 -19.09
N PHE A 222 0.12 15.06 -19.30
CA PHE A 222 -0.81 13.97 -19.59
C PHE A 222 -1.81 13.72 -18.45
N VAL A 223 -1.32 13.57 -17.22
CA VAL A 223 -2.16 13.35 -16.03
C VAL A 223 -3.12 14.52 -15.83
N THR A 224 -2.65 15.76 -15.96
CA THR A 224 -3.47 16.97 -15.82
C THR A 224 -4.55 17.05 -16.90
N GLY A 225 -4.27 16.56 -18.11
CA GLY A 225 -5.24 16.52 -19.20
C GLY A 225 -6.34 15.46 -19.04
N CYS A 226 -6.13 14.43 -18.21
CA CYS A 226 -7.10 13.35 -17.99
C CYS A 226 -8.16 13.77 -16.96
N GLN A 227 -9.11 14.63 -17.36
CA GLN A 227 -10.04 15.29 -16.44
C GLN A 227 -10.92 14.35 -15.58
N ALA A 228 -11.20 13.14 -16.08
CA ALA A 228 -12.01 12.13 -15.39
C ALA A 228 -11.18 11.23 -14.45
N LEU A 229 -9.87 11.46 -14.31
CA LEU A 229 -8.97 10.57 -13.56
C LEU A 229 -9.27 10.63 -12.06
N GLU A 230 -9.75 9.50 -11.52
CA GLU A 230 -10.11 9.31 -10.12
C GLU A 230 -9.01 8.56 -9.35
N GLU A 231 -8.31 7.64 -9.99
CA GLU A 231 -7.27 6.82 -9.36
C GLU A 231 -5.98 6.81 -10.19
N LEU A 232 -4.87 7.18 -9.56
CA LEU A 232 -3.53 7.12 -10.14
C LEU A 232 -2.64 6.21 -9.28
N SER A 233 -2.08 5.16 -9.87
CA SER A 233 -1.15 4.26 -9.20
C SER A 233 0.16 4.14 -9.97
N LEU A 234 1.26 4.52 -9.32
CA LEU A 234 2.61 4.48 -9.87
C LEU A 234 3.46 3.54 -9.04
N CYS A 235 3.81 2.38 -9.59
CA CYS A 235 4.62 1.37 -8.94
C CYS A 235 5.94 1.25 -9.70
N LYS A 236 7.05 1.75 -9.15
CA LYS A 236 8.37 1.72 -9.82
C LYS A 236 8.34 2.35 -11.22
N PHE A 237 7.46 3.33 -11.40
CA PHE A 237 7.32 4.13 -12.62
C PHE A 237 8.33 5.26 -12.59
N ARG A 238 9.18 5.39 -13.62
CA ARG A 238 10.28 6.35 -13.65
C ARG A 238 10.39 7.04 -15.01
N PRO A 239 9.64 8.14 -15.23
CA PRO A 239 9.83 8.98 -16.41
C PRO A 239 11.22 9.63 -16.40
N ALA A 240 11.67 10.04 -17.58
CA ALA A 240 12.93 10.73 -17.76
C ALA A 240 12.93 12.07 -17.01
N ASP A 241 13.89 12.24 -16.11
CA ASP A 241 14.15 13.51 -15.43
C ASP A 241 15.65 13.80 -15.56
N PRO A 242 16.06 14.61 -16.57
CA PRO A 242 17.47 14.93 -16.79
C PRO A 242 18.14 15.62 -15.60
N ALA A 243 17.36 16.25 -14.71
CA ALA A 243 17.85 16.88 -13.51
C ALA A 243 18.02 15.89 -12.35
N PHE A 244 17.44 14.69 -12.44
CA PHE A 244 17.52 13.66 -11.43
C PHE A 244 18.70 12.72 -11.71
N PRO A 245 19.80 12.78 -10.93
CA PRO A 245 20.97 11.96 -11.18
C PRO A 245 20.67 10.48 -10.90
N ASP A 246 21.40 9.59 -11.55
CA ASP A 246 21.27 8.13 -11.36
C ASP A 246 21.46 7.69 -9.89
N VAL A 247 22.24 8.48 -9.13
CA VAL A 247 22.56 8.22 -7.74
C VAL A 247 22.10 9.38 -6.85
N VAL A 248 20.89 9.26 -6.30
CA VAL A 248 20.39 10.11 -5.22
C VAL A 248 20.44 9.34 -3.91
N ARG A 249 21.31 9.76 -2.97
CA ARG A 249 21.54 9.01 -1.72
C ARG A 249 20.63 9.41 -0.58
N GLY A 250 19.93 10.55 -0.71
CA GLY A 250 18.98 11.00 0.29
C GLY A 250 18.52 12.44 0.06
N ARG A 251 17.84 12.99 1.06
CA ARG A 251 17.15 14.30 0.99
C ARG A 251 18.07 15.46 0.59
N LYS A 252 19.32 15.49 1.07
CA LYS A 252 20.30 16.55 0.74
C LYS A 252 20.71 16.58 -0.73
N ASP A 253 20.58 15.46 -1.43
CA ASP A 253 20.87 15.42 -2.87
C ASP A 253 19.67 15.96 -3.65
N LEU A 254 18.43 15.74 -3.16
CA LEU A 254 17.23 16.36 -3.73
C LEU A 254 17.26 17.90 -3.63
N GLU A 255 17.88 18.48 -2.59
CA GLU A 255 18.06 19.93 -2.44
C GLU A 255 18.88 20.57 -3.56
N LYS A 256 19.75 19.79 -4.20
CA LYS A 256 20.62 20.26 -5.28
C LYS A 256 19.94 20.17 -6.65
N ILE A 257 18.82 19.45 -6.73
CA ILE A 257 18.06 19.27 -7.96
C ILE A 257 17.10 20.45 -8.09
N ALA A 258 17.02 21.03 -9.29
CA ALA A 258 16.07 22.11 -9.57
C ALA A 258 14.64 21.65 -9.23
N PRO A 259 13.88 22.40 -8.42
CA PRO A 259 12.53 21.98 -8.01
C PRO A 259 11.60 21.87 -9.22
N LEU A 260 10.76 20.85 -9.24
CA LEU A 260 9.68 20.77 -10.22
C LEU A 260 8.65 21.87 -9.97
N THR A 261 8.05 22.37 -11.05
CA THR A 261 6.88 23.24 -10.93
C THR A 261 5.68 22.36 -10.56
N PRO A 262 5.04 22.55 -9.39
CA PRO A 262 3.90 21.73 -9.00
C PRO A 262 2.74 21.91 -9.98
N VAL A 263 2.20 20.82 -10.49
CA VAL A 263 0.96 20.81 -11.28
C VAL A 263 -0.23 20.43 -10.40
N THR A 264 -1.39 21.01 -10.69
CA THR A 264 -2.63 20.60 -10.03
C THR A 264 -3.22 19.43 -10.80
N PRO A 265 -3.34 18.22 -10.20
CA PRO A 265 -3.97 17.09 -10.85
C PRO A 265 -5.47 17.37 -11.08
N PRO A 266 -6.16 16.54 -11.89
CA PRO A 266 -7.60 16.65 -12.11
C PRO A 266 -8.39 16.70 -10.80
N ALA A 267 -9.41 17.54 -10.73
CA ALA A 267 -10.26 17.68 -9.53
C ALA A 267 -11.01 16.40 -9.14
N ALA A 268 -11.15 15.47 -10.09
CA ALA A 268 -11.72 14.14 -9.88
C ALA A 268 -10.78 13.20 -9.10
N LEU A 269 -9.47 13.49 -9.01
CA LEU A 269 -8.50 12.57 -8.40
C LEU A 269 -8.82 12.36 -6.92
N ARG A 270 -9.18 11.12 -6.58
CA ARG A 270 -9.49 10.66 -5.23
C ARG A 270 -8.42 9.79 -4.64
N LYS A 271 -7.67 9.02 -5.44
CA LYS A 271 -6.64 8.12 -4.94
C LYS A 271 -5.33 8.30 -5.69
N LEU A 272 -4.24 8.45 -4.93
CA LEU A 272 -2.88 8.42 -5.43
C LEU A 272 -2.10 7.34 -4.68
N HIS A 273 -1.67 6.31 -5.40
CA HIS A 273 -0.81 5.25 -4.87
C HIS A 273 0.58 5.37 -5.49
N LEU A 274 1.61 5.53 -4.66
CA LEU A 274 3.00 5.58 -5.07
C LEU A 274 3.74 4.44 -4.41
N HIS A 275 4.43 3.61 -5.19
CA HIS A 275 5.28 2.54 -4.70
C HIS A 275 6.63 2.59 -5.38
N ASP A 276 7.62 3.23 -4.78
CA ASP A 276 8.98 3.27 -5.33
C ASP A 276 10.01 3.57 -4.23
N PHE A 277 11.27 3.79 -4.61
CA PHE A 277 12.28 4.31 -3.70
C PHE A 277 11.97 5.75 -3.26
N ALA A 278 12.35 6.09 -2.03
CA ALA A 278 11.93 7.32 -1.37
C ALA A 278 12.27 8.62 -2.15
N PRO A 279 13.51 8.83 -2.65
CA PRO A 279 13.83 10.03 -3.44
C PRO A 279 12.95 10.29 -4.66
N PHE A 280 12.51 9.24 -5.36
CA PHE A 280 11.67 9.41 -6.55
C PHE A 280 10.22 9.62 -6.20
N THR A 281 9.74 8.95 -5.16
CA THR A 281 8.44 9.26 -4.57
C THR A 281 8.38 10.74 -4.17
N ALA A 282 9.42 11.26 -3.50
CA ALA A 282 9.52 12.66 -3.12
C ALA A 282 9.55 13.58 -4.35
N ARG A 283 10.23 13.16 -5.43
CA ARG A 283 10.29 13.91 -6.68
C ARG A 283 8.93 13.99 -7.37
N ILE A 284 8.20 12.88 -7.49
CA ILE A 284 6.85 12.86 -8.05
C ILE A 284 5.91 13.74 -7.22
N LEU A 285 5.95 13.62 -5.88
CA LEU A 285 5.15 14.44 -4.97
C LEU A 285 5.53 15.93 -5.03
N GLN A 286 6.80 16.28 -5.30
CA GLN A 286 7.21 17.67 -5.51
C GLN A 286 6.51 18.30 -6.72
N GLY A 287 6.28 17.50 -7.76
CA GLY A 287 5.62 17.95 -8.99
C GLY A 287 4.09 17.97 -8.91
N MET A 288 3.46 17.58 -7.80
CA MET A 288 2.00 17.51 -7.67
C MET A 288 1.46 18.36 -6.51
N SER A 289 0.35 19.07 -6.73
CA SER A 289 -0.41 19.78 -5.71
C SER A 289 -1.69 19.02 -5.35
N LEU A 290 -1.65 18.22 -4.28
CA LEU A 290 -2.76 17.34 -3.91
C LEU A 290 -3.81 18.03 -3.05
N ALA A 291 -5.09 17.78 -3.36
CA ALA A 291 -6.21 18.26 -2.56
C ALA A 291 -6.29 17.52 -1.21
N ARG A 292 -6.93 18.15 -0.22
CA ARG A 292 -7.19 17.53 1.11
C ARG A 292 -8.06 16.28 1.05
N SER A 293 -8.89 16.17 0.01
CA SER A 293 -9.82 15.06 -0.20
C SER A 293 -9.20 13.86 -0.92
N THR A 294 -7.91 13.90 -1.26
CA THR A 294 -7.23 12.82 -1.99
C THR A 294 -6.63 11.83 -0.99
N ASP A 295 -6.95 10.55 -1.14
CA ASP A 295 -6.28 9.45 -0.46
C ASP A 295 -4.87 9.25 -1.04
N LEU A 296 -3.85 9.45 -0.22
CA LEU A 296 -2.45 9.25 -0.58
C LEU A 296 -1.92 7.96 0.06
N SER A 297 -1.48 7.01 -0.75
CA SER A 297 -0.79 5.80 -0.28
C SER A 297 0.64 5.81 -0.81
N VAL A 298 1.62 5.81 0.07
CA VAL A 298 3.05 5.74 -0.25
C VAL A 298 3.61 4.45 0.32
N THR A 299 4.12 3.58 -0.55
CA THR A 299 4.85 2.38 -0.18
C THR A 299 6.31 2.56 -0.59
N MET A 300 7.21 2.64 0.38
CA MET A 300 8.64 2.71 0.09
C MET A 300 9.18 1.30 -0.10
N ASP A 301 9.75 1.06 -1.27
CA ASP A 301 10.49 -0.17 -1.53
C ASP A 301 11.85 -0.11 -0.82
N GLY A 302 12.05 -1.00 0.15
CA GLY A 302 13.33 -1.16 0.84
C GLY A 302 14.34 -2.03 0.10
N HIS A 303 13.97 -2.62 -1.05
CA HIS A 303 14.92 -3.35 -1.88
C HIS A 303 15.99 -2.40 -2.41
N ILE A 304 17.16 -2.47 -1.79
CA ILE A 304 18.34 -1.75 -2.25
C ILE A 304 18.79 -2.39 -3.57
N ARG A 305 18.82 -1.59 -4.64
CA ARG A 305 18.86 -2.05 -6.04
C ARG A 305 20.08 -2.86 -6.42
N THR A 306 21.18 -2.74 -5.69
CA THR A 306 22.38 -3.53 -5.93
C THR A 306 23.04 -3.85 -4.58
N LEU A 307 23.75 -4.98 -4.52
CA LEU A 307 24.63 -5.30 -3.38
C LEU A 307 25.53 -4.10 -3.05
N ASP A 308 26.09 -3.41 -4.05
CA ASP A 308 26.95 -2.24 -3.85
C ASP A 308 26.20 -1.03 -3.25
N GLN A 309 24.97 -0.75 -3.67
CA GLN A 309 24.14 0.25 -2.98
C GLN A 309 23.79 -0.18 -1.55
N ALA A 310 23.56 -1.48 -1.32
CA ALA A 310 23.29 -2.01 0.03
C ALA A 310 24.51 -1.85 0.94
N TYR A 311 25.71 -2.02 0.39
CA TYR A 311 26.97 -1.78 1.10
C TYR A 311 27.22 -0.29 1.39
N ARG A 312 26.72 0.62 0.54
CA ARG A 312 26.97 2.06 0.64
C ARG A 312 25.91 2.83 1.42
N CYS A 313 24.65 2.37 1.45
CA CYS A 313 23.60 3.00 2.24
C CYS A 313 23.75 2.65 3.74
N LYS A 314 24.39 3.57 4.48
CA LYS A 314 24.63 3.44 5.92
C LYS A 314 23.38 3.66 6.78
N THR A 315 22.25 4.08 6.19
CA THR A 315 21.01 4.39 6.92
C THR A 315 19.80 3.92 6.14
N VAL A 316 18.82 3.30 6.83
CA VAL A 316 17.49 3.08 6.27
C VAL A 316 16.87 4.46 6.00
N PRO A 317 16.33 4.72 4.80
CA PRO A 317 15.63 5.96 4.53
C PRO A 317 14.48 6.13 5.53
N SER A 318 14.42 7.27 6.21
CA SER A 318 13.28 7.61 7.05
C SER A 318 12.04 7.81 6.17
N LEU A 319 10.83 7.49 6.66
CA LEU A 319 9.58 7.67 5.88
C LEU A 319 9.44 9.08 5.31
N TYR A 320 9.82 10.10 6.09
CA TYR A 320 9.70 11.49 5.64
C TYR A 320 10.58 11.80 4.41
N THR A 321 11.57 10.96 4.11
CA THR A 321 12.42 11.13 2.91
C THR A 321 11.69 10.80 1.60
N ALA A 322 10.52 10.15 1.67
CA ALA A 322 9.63 9.97 0.53
C ALA A 322 8.80 11.21 0.19
N PHE A 323 8.93 12.29 0.98
CA PHE A 323 8.19 13.52 0.80
C PHE A 323 9.12 14.68 0.41
N PRO A 324 8.63 15.63 -0.40
CA PRO A 324 9.40 16.82 -0.75
C PRO A 324 9.71 17.66 0.50
N LEU A 325 10.79 18.44 0.45
CA LEU A 325 11.15 19.38 1.51
C LEU A 325 10.06 20.42 1.76
N ASN A 326 9.48 20.93 0.67
CA ASN A 326 8.34 21.81 0.72
C ASN A 326 7.08 20.98 0.45
N SER A 327 6.37 20.61 1.51
CA SER A 327 5.12 19.86 1.45
C SER A 327 3.88 20.75 1.48
N THR A 328 4.01 22.08 1.33
CA THR A 328 2.87 23.02 1.40
C THR A 328 1.81 22.76 0.33
N HIS A 329 2.19 22.19 -0.81
CA HIS A 329 1.27 21.79 -1.89
C HIS A 329 0.56 20.45 -1.65
N LEU A 330 0.97 19.68 -0.63
CA LEU A 330 0.35 18.41 -0.26
C LEU A 330 -0.73 18.67 0.79
N GLY A 331 -1.86 19.25 0.37
CA GLY A 331 -2.95 19.64 1.27
C GLY A 331 -3.41 18.51 2.19
N VAL A 332 -3.35 17.26 1.71
CA VAL A 332 -3.68 16.04 2.45
C VAL A 332 -2.87 15.87 3.76
N LEU A 333 -1.63 16.36 3.85
CA LEU A 333 -0.81 16.25 5.06
C LEU A 333 -1.21 17.28 6.13
N HIS A 334 -1.59 18.49 5.72
CA HIS A 334 -1.91 19.59 6.63
C HIS A 334 -3.28 19.48 7.28
N GLY A 335 -4.17 18.65 6.71
CA GLY A 335 -5.52 18.42 7.23
C GLY A 335 -5.65 17.24 8.19
N VAL A 336 -4.54 16.60 8.56
CA VAL A 336 -4.55 15.40 9.39
C VAL A 336 -4.92 15.73 10.82
N THR A 337 -5.92 15.04 11.36
CA THR A 337 -6.34 15.15 12.76
C THR A 337 -6.07 13.87 13.54
N ALA A 338 -5.98 12.72 12.86
CA ALA A 338 -5.72 11.44 13.51
C ALA A 338 -4.56 10.69 12.85
N VAL A 339 -3.63 10.20 13.66
CA VAL A 339 -2.46 9.43 13.21
C VAL A 339 -2.39 8.11 13.96
N HIS A 340 -2.33 7.02 13.21
CA HIS A 340 -2.14 5.66 13.71
C HIS A 340 -0.80 5.14 13.21
N VAL A 341 0.08 4.79 14.13
CA VAL A 341 1.42 4.29 13.86
C VAL A 341 1.45 2.82 14.19
N TYR A 342 1.81 1.99 13.22
CA TYR A 342 1.85 0.54 13.36
C TYR A 342 3.25 0.00 13.06
N PHE A 343 3.80 -0.74 14.01
CA PHE A 343 5.11 -1.39 13.90
C PHE A 343 4.95 -2.91 13.77
N GLY A 344 4.40 -3.37 12.65
CA GLY A 344 3.93 -4.76 12.51
C GLY A 344 4.99 -5.83 12.71
N THR A 345 6.11 -5.69 12.02
CA THR A 345 7.24 -6.61 12.10
C THR A 345 8.52 -5.79 12.22
N PRO A 346 9.67 -6.43 12.52
CA PRO A 346 10.97 -5.76 12.44
C PRO A 346 11.24 -5.02 11.12
N THR A 347 10.49 -5.40 10.09
CA THR A 347 10.61 -4.96 8.71
C THR A 347 9.54 -3.98 8.27
N VAL A 348 8.32 -4.07 8.80
CA VAL A 348 7.21 -3.26 8.32
C VAL A 348 6.91 -2.12 9.29
N TYR A 349 7.06 -0.89 8.80
CA TYR A 349 6.68 0.33 9.51
C TYR A 349 5.59 1.04 8.71
N ARG A 350 4.40 1.20 9.33
CA ARG A 350 3.25 1.80 8.66
C ARG A 350 2.71 2.96 9.48
N ILE A 351 2.48 4.10 8.84
CA ILE A 351 1.70 5.21 9.39
C ILE A 351 0.41 5.32 8.59
N VAL A 352 -0.72 5.39 9.28
CA VAL A 352 -2.05 5.66 8.71
C VAL A 352 -2.58 6.92 9.36
N ALA A 353 -2.67 8.00 8.59
CA ALA A 353 -3.22 9.27 9.01
C ALA A 353 -4.57 9.53 8.32
N ARG A 354 -5.47 10.21 9.01
CA ARG A 354 -6.80 10.56 8.52
C ARG A 354 -7.06 12.04 8.74
N SER A 355 -7.69 12.68 7.76
CA SER A 355 -8.26 14.01 7.94
C SER A 355 -9.55 13.92 8.75
N GLY A 356 -9.93 15.03 9.42
CA GLY A 356 -11.10 15.07 10.31
C GLY A 356 -12.44 14.90 9.58
N GLU A 357 -13.55 15.02 10.31
CA GLU A 357 -14.92 14.67 9.82
C GLU A 357 -15.34 15.33 8.50
N GLU A 358 -14.78 16.50 8.17
CA GLU A 358 -15.06 17.21 6.92
C GLU A 358 -14.15 16.80 5.75
N GLY A 359 -13.06 16.09 6.03
CA GLY A 359 -12.05 15.67 5.05
C GLY A 359 -12.06 14.16 4.83
N HIS A 360 -12.59 13.72 3.68
CA HIS A 360 -12.55 12.28 3.32
C HIS A 360 -11.15 11.74 2.96
N GLY A 361 -10.08 12.54 3.06
CA GLY A 361 -8.74 12.12 2.70
C GLY A 361 -8.03 11.32 3.80
N SER A 362 -7.30 10.29 3.37
CA SER A 362 -6.40 9.50 4.21
C SER A 362 -4.99 9.47 3.65
N VAL A 363 -3.99 9.34 4.53
CA VAL A 363 -2.59 9.17 4.15
C VAL A 363 -2.09 7.86 4.73
N THR A 364 -1.72 6.91 3.88
CA THR A 364 -1.06 5.68 4.31
C THR A 364 0.39 5.71 3.84
N ILE A 365 1.34 5.56 4.74
CA ILE A 365 2.76 5.47 4.43
C ILE A 365 3.26 4.14 4.97
N THR A 366 3.83 3.31 4.11
CA THR A 366 4.37 2.00 4.46
C THR A 366 5.82 1.95 4.04
N ALA A 367 6.74 1.64 4.95
CA ALA A 367 8.06 1.15 4.61
C ALA A 367 8.08 -0.37 4.73
N ASP A 368 8.45 -1.03 3.66
CA ASP A 368 8.88 -2.42 3.71
C ASP A 368 10.42 -2.44 3.79
N VAL A 369 10.95 -2.60 5.00
CA VAL A 369 12.39 -2.72 5.23
C VAL A 369 12.75 -4.19 5.12
N PRO A 370 13.48 -4.65 4.10
CA PRO A 370 13.73 -6.07 3.90
C PRO A 370 14.33 -6.71 5.17
N ALA A 371 13.77 -7.85 5.57
CA ALA A 371 14.30 -8.62 6.70
C ALA A 371 15.78 -8.91 6.43
N PRO A 372 16.68 -8.74 7.41
CA PRO A 372 18.08 -9.12 7.25
C PRO A 372 18.29 -10.65 7.17
N ALA A 373 17.29 -11.42 6.74
CA ALA A 373 17.21 -12.88 6.78
C ALA A 373 18.36 -13.60 6.05
N ALA A 374 19.05 -12.95 5.11
CA ALA A 374 20.19 -13.53 4.39
C ALA A 374 21.58 -13.05 4.88
N TYR A 375 21.65 -12.05 5.78
CA TYR A 375 22.92 -11.39 6.11
C TYR A 375 23.49 -11.78 7.49
N GLN A 376 22.93 -12.79 8.17
CA GLN A 376 23.26 -13.05 9.58
C GLN A 376 24.56 -13.86 9.82
N SER A 377 25.27 -14.30 8.78
CA SER A 377 26.40 -15.22 8.96
C SER A 377 27.78 -14.55 9.15
N THR A 378 27.97 -13.26 8.84
CA THR A 378 29.28 -12.61 9.03
C THR A 378 29.31 -11.64 10.22
N PRO A 379 30.39 -11.64 11.04
CA PRO A 379 30.55 -10.71 12.16
C PRO A 379 30.43 -9.22 11.79
N GLN A 380 30.72 -8.86 10.53
CA GLN A 380 30.54 -7.51 10.00
C GLN A 380 29.07 -7.07 9.93
N HIS A 381 28.11 -8.01 9.87
CA HIS A 381 26.68 -7.70 9.88
C HIS A 381 26.13 -7.43 11.30
N LYS A 382 26.78 -7.92 12.37
CA LYS A 382 26.38 -7.58 13.76
C LYS A 382 26.63 -6.11 14.10
N ALA A 383 27.73 -5.52 13.62
CA ALA A 383 28.00 -4.08 13.79
C ALA A 383 26.99 -3.18 13.05
N ARG A 384 26.28 -3.77 12.08
CA ARG A 384 25.28 -3.13 11.24
C ARG A 384 23.86 -3.18 11.82
N ALA A 385 23.62 -3.85 12.95
CA ALA A 385 22.33 -3.84 13.66
C ALA A 385 21.86 -2.46 14.22
N LYS A 386 22.58 -1.37 13.91
CA LYS A 386 22.18 0.03 14.21
C LYS A 386 21.20 0.61 13.19
N TYR A 387 20.77 -0.15 12.18
CA TYR A 387 19.74 0.26 11.23
C TYR A 387 18.37 0.30 11.89
N ARG A 388 18.03 1.42 12.53
CA ARG A 388 16.70 1.65 13.11
C ARG A 388 16.16 2.99 12.57
N PRO A 389 14.99 3.00 11.90
CA PRO A 389 14.38 4.24 11.45
C PRO A 389 14.09 5.15 12.64
N ASN A 390 14.37 6.45 12.51
CA ASN A 390 14.03 7.43 13.54
C ASN A 390 12.54 7.80 13.39
N ARG A 391 11.70 7.06 14.10
CA ARG A 391 10.24 7.09 13.98
C ARG A 391 9.61 8.35 14.56
N SER A 392 10.15 8.85 15.67
CA SER A 392 9.75 10.13 16.26
C SER A 392 9.99 11.25 15.26
N LYS A 393 11.16 11.26 14.62
CA LYS A 393 11.49 12.22 13.56
C LYS A 393 10.56 12.09 12.35
N ASP A 394 10.23 10.88 11.92
CA ASP A 394 9.26 10.66 10.84
C ASP A 394 7.91 11.31 11.14
N LEU A 395 7.39 11.13 12.35
CA LEU A 395 6.12 11.73 12.76
C LEU A 395 6.19 13.26 12.80
N ILE A 396 7.26 13.81 13.37
CA ILE A 396 7.47 15.26 13.50
C ILE A 396 7.58 15.91 12.12
N GLU A 397 8.41 15.36 11.24
CA GLU A 397 8.66 15.93 9.91
C GLU A 397 7.44 15.84 8.99
N LEU A 398 6.59 14.81 9.17
CA LEU A 398 5.38 14.62 8.35
C LEU A 398 4.17 15.40 8.88
N PHE A 399 3.96 15.44 10.20
CA PHE A 399 2.71 15.91 10.81
C PHE A 399 2.91 17.00 11.87
N GLY A 400 4.13 17.48 12.12
CA GLY A 400 4.38 18.50 13.16
C GLY A 400 3.71 19.85 12.91
N GLY A 401 3.26 20.12 11.68
CA GLY A 401 2.45 21.29 11.33
C GLY A 401 0.94 21.03 11.26
N ALA A 402 0.50 19.79 11.43
CA ALA A 402 -0.90 19.39 11.29
C ALA A 402 -1.64 19.48 12.64
N PRO A 403 -2.97 19.73 12.64
CA PRO A 403 -3.78 19.79 13.85
C PRO A 403 -4.11 18.39 14.38
N VAL A 404 -3.10 17.57 14.64
CA VAL A 404 -3.27 16.19 15.12
C VAL A 404 -3.88 16.21 16.52
N SER A 405 -5.13 15.79 16.64
CA SER A 405 -5.85 15.63 17.90
C SER A 405 -5.73 14.22 18.46
N ASP A 406 -5.47 13.22 17.61
CA ASP A 406 -5.43 11.81 17.96
C ASP A 406 -4.14 11.17 17.50
N LEU A 407 -3.41 10.57 18.43
CA LEU A 407 -2.22 9.78 18.13
C LEU A 407 -2.38 8.40 18.75
N THR A 408 -2.40 7.37 17.92
CA THR A 408 -2.34 5.97 18.34
C THR A 408 -1.02 5.38 17.89
N ILE A 409 -0.26 4.78 18.80
CA ILE A 409 1.00 4.09 18.49
C ILE A 409 0.87 2.64 18.92
N VAL A 410 0.98 1.73 17.96
CA VAL A 410 0.88 0.29 18.14
C VAL A 410 2.23 -0.34 17.81
N ALA A 411 2.94 -0.83 18.82
CA ALA A 411 4.10 -1.68 18.60
C ALA A 411 3.92 -3.05 19.22
N PRO A 412 3.62 -4.08 18.40
CA PRO A 412 3.53 -5.46 18.85
C PRO A 412 4.87 -6.11 19.25
N ASN A 413 5.98 -5.38 19.22
CA ASN A 413 7.30 -5.92 19.56
C ASN A 413 8.07 -4.95 20.47
N ALA A 414 8.57 -5.43 21.60
CA ALA A 414 9.31 -4.63 22.57
C ALA A 414 10.59 -3.98 22.02
N GLU A 415 11.27 -4.63 21.07
CA GLU A 415 12.52 -4.11 20.47
C GLU A 415 12.34 -2.77 19.75
N HIS A 416 11.12 -2.53 19.27
CA HIS A 416 10.74 -1.31 18.57
C HIS A 416 10.64 -0.10 19.48
N TRP A 417 10.37 -0.32 20.77
CA TRP A 417 10.22 0.75 21.73
C TRP A 417 11.53 1.14 22.41
N LYS A 418 12.47 0.19 22.56
CA LYS A 418 13.80 0.47 23.11
C LYS A 418 14.57 1.57 22.36
N THR A 419 14.09 1.98 21.17
CA THR A 419 14.67 3.10 20.42
C THR A 419 14.11 4.46 20.77
N LEU A 420 12.90 4.54 21.35
CA LEU A 420 12.28 5.81 21.67
C LEU A 420 12.79 6.26 23.03
N THR A 421 13.69 7.23 23.00
CA THR A 421 14.25 7.86 24.21
C THR A 421 13.26 8.87 24.79
N GLY A 422 13.52 9.33 26.02
CA GLY A 422 12.75 10.44 26.60
C GLY A 422 12.80 11.72 25.73
N ALA A 423 13.93 11.96 25.07
CA ALA A 423 14.06 13.07 24.12
C ALA A 423 13.17 12.90 22.89
N ASP A 424 13.04 11.67 22.37
CA ASP A 424 12.16 11.38 21.25
C ASP A 424 10.69 11.67 21.59
N TRP A 425 10.25 11.23 22.76
CA TRP A 425 8.90 11.52 23.26
C TRP A 425 8.66 13.00 23.45
N ALA A 426 9.58 13.70 24.13
CA ALA A 426 9.46 15.14 24.37
C ALA A 426 9.37 15.91 23.04
N ASN A 427 10.18 15.54 22.05
CA ASN A 427 10.15 16.16 20.73
C ASN A 427 8.84 15.87 20.00
N THR A 428 8.37 14.62 19.99
CA THR A 428 7.10 14.26 19.34
C THR A 428 5.92 14.98 19.96
N LEU A 429 5.83 15.03 21.29
CA LEU A 429 4.74 15.71 22.00
C LEU A 429 4.79 17.24 21.79
N ARG A 430 5.98 17.85 21.82
CA ARG A 430 6.14 19.28 21.55
C ARG A 430 5.71 19.65 20.12
N SER A 431 5.97 18.78 19.16
CA SER A 431 5.56 19.00 17.77
C SER A 431 4.08 18.73 17.50
N LEU A 432 3.30 18.23 18.48
CA LEU A 432 1.88 17.96 18.35
C LEU A 432 1.08 18.72 19.43
N PRO A 433 1.06 20.07 19.37
CA PRO A 433 0.47 20.89 20.43
C PRO A 433 -1.05 20.70 20.59
N PHE A 434 -1.74 20.29 19.51
CA PHE A 434 -3.19 20.06 19.50
C PHE A 434 -3.62 18.66 19.95
N LEU A 435 -2.67 17.84 20.40
CA LEU A 435 -2.94 16.46 20.76
C LEU A 435 -3.87 16.38 21.96
N LYS A 436 -5.05 15.80 21.75
CA LYS A 436 -6.08 15.58 22.78
C LYS A 436 -6.13 14.16 23.30
N ARG A 437 -5.85 13.19 22.43
CA ARG A 437 -5.95 11.76 22.73
C ARG A 437 -4.66 11.06 22.31
N LEU A 438 -3.99 10.44 23.27
CA LEU A 438 -2.79 9.63 23.04
C LEU A 438 -3.08 8.19 23.47
N SER A 439 -2.98 7.25 22.53
CA SER A 439 -3.10 5.81 22.81
C SER A 439 -1.78 5.11 22.48
N VAL A 440 -1.21 4.40 23.45
CA VAL A 440 0.01 3.62 23.28
C VAL A 440 -0.30 2.16 23.57
N ILE A 441 -0.18 1.33 22.53
CA ILE A 441 -0.48 -0.10 22.56
C ILE A 441 0.81 -0.90 22.49
N PHE A 442 1.08 -1.63 23.56
CA PHE A 442 2.25 -2.45 23.77
C PHE A 442 1.85 -3.93 23.78
N HIS A 443 2.48 -4.72 22.90
CA HIS A 443 2.49 -6.18 23.05
C HIS A 443 3.93 -6.64 23.23
N PRO A 444 4.31 -7.15 24.42
CA PRO A 444 5.59 -7.82 24.59
C PRO A 444 5.49 -9.20 23.93
N ALA A 445 5.95 -9.32 22.69
CA ALA A 445 6.13 -10.62 22.09
C ALA A 445 7.37 -11.32 22.67
N GLY A 446 7.18 -12.40 23.43
CA GLY A 446 8.21 -13.35 23.87
C GLY A 446 8.78 -13.10 25.28
N ASP A 447 9.64 -14.03 25.73
CA ASP A 447 10.34 -14.11 27.04
C ASP A 447 11.26 -12.90 27.38
N CYS A 448 11.03 -11.72 26.80
CA CYS A 448 11.59 -10.46 27.26
C CYS A 448 10.99 -10.03 28.62
N LEU A 449 10.92 -10.94 29.59
CA LEU A 449 10.52 -10.74 30.98
C LEU A 449 11.53 -9.87 31.78
N LEU A 450 12.51 -9.24 31.12
CA LEU A 450 13.68 -8.70 31.81
C LEU A 450 13.95 -7.26 31.39
N GLY A 451 13.32 -6.38 32.15
CA GLY A 451 13.69 -4.99 32.29
C GLY A 451 12.64 -4.19 33.05
N VAL A 452 12.45 -4.46 34.35
CA VAL A 452 11.84 -3.50 35.31
C VAL A 452 12.77 -2.27 35.52
N GLY A 453 13.56 -1.93 34.50
CA GLY A 453 14.54 -0.86 34.51
C GLY A 453 13.94 0.46 34.06
N GLU A 454 14.72 1.52 34.21
CA GLU A 454 14.35 2.87 33.78
C GLU A 454 14.11 3.00 32.26
N ASP A 455 14.52 1.99 31.49
CA ASP A 455 14.40 1.93 30.02
C ASP A 455 13.03 1.44 29.53
N ASP A 456 12.05 1.26 30.42
CA ASP A 456 10.68 0.96 30.03
C ASP A 456 10.11 2.16 29.22
N PRO A 457 9.73 1.96 27.94
CA PRO A 457 9.26 3.03 27.06
C PRO A 457 7.96 3.70 27.54
N LEU A 458 7.09 2.94 28.20
CA LEU A 458 5.87 3.44 28.81
C LEU A 458 6.24 4.38 29.96
N MET A 459 7.15 3.94 30.83
CA MET A 459 7.59 4.75 31.95
C MET A 459 8.41 5.96 31.50
N THR A 460 9.13 5.84 30.39
CA THR A 460 9.83 6.96 29.76
C THR A 460 8.83 8.02 29.29
N LEU A 461 7.73 7.62 28.61
CA LEU A 461 6.65 8.52 28.22
C LEU A 461 6.00 9.20 29.44
N ILE A 462 5.66 8.42 30.47
CA ILE A 462 5.04 8.95 31.70
C ILE A 462 5.98 9.92 32.41
N THR A 463 7.27 9.60 32.47
CA THR A 463 8.27 10.48 33.04
C THR A 463 8.35 11.78 32.25
N VAL A 464 8.41 11.72 30.91
CA VAL A 464 8.42 12.91 30.05
C VAL A 464 7.19 13.79 30.24
N LEU A 465 5.99 13.20 30.37
CA LEU A 465 4.75 13.94 30.65
C LEU A 465 4.73 14.58 32.05
N GLY A 466 5.44 13.98 33.01
CA GLY A 466 5.57 14.48 34.38
C GLY A 466 6.76 15.42 34.61
N THR A 467 7.74 15.44 33.72
CA THR A 467 8.92 16.30 33.86
C THR A 467 8.57 17.75 33.50
N PRO A 468 8.88 18.74 34.36
CA PRO A 468 8.81 20.13 33.94
C PRO A 468 9.79 20.35 32.78
N PRO A 469 9.36 20.90 31.64
CA PRO A 469 10.25 21.23 30.54
C PRO A 469 11.29 22.22 31.07
N ASP A 470 12.52 22.01 30.65
CA ASP A 470 13.61 22.96 30.91
C ASP A 470 13.38 24.30 30.16
N ASP A 471 12.52 24.27 29.13
CA ASP A 471 12.12 25.39 28.28
C ASP A 471 10.66 25.82 28.55
N GLU A 472 10.26 27.03 28.13
CA GLU A 472 8.87 27.53 28.29
C GLU A 472 7.81 26.75 27.49
N ASP A 473 8.23 25.82 26.62
CA ASP A 473 7.32 25.06 25.77
C ASP A 473 6.67 23.88 26.53
N GLU A 474 5.38 24.01 26.80
CA GLU A 474 4.57 22.99 27.46
C GLU A 474 4.30 21.77 26.56
N LEU A 475 4.41 20.57 27.13
CA LEU A 475 4.20 19.31 26.41
C LEU A 475 2.71 18.93 26.38
N CYS A 476 2.09 19.04 25.20
CA CYS A 476 0.68 18.73 24.92
C CYS A 476 -0.28 19.28 26.02
N PRO A 477 -0.44 20.61 26.11
CA PRO A 477 -1.31 21.22 27.12
C PRO A 477 -2.77 20.80 26.96
N HIS A 478 -3.17 20.39 25.75
CA HIS A 478 -4.53 19.94 25.43
C HIS A 478 -4.76 18.43 25.56
N LEU A 479 -3.79 17.66 26.07
CA LEU A 479 -3.96 16.22 26.23
C LEU A 479 -5.04 15.97 27.30
N GLU A 480 -6.20 15.46 26.86
CA GLU A 480 -7.37 15.19 27.68
C GLU A 480 -7.45 13.70 28.04
N CYS A 481 -7.03 12.81 27.13
CA CYS A 481 -7.16 11.37 27.28
C CYS A 481 -5.83 10.66 26.98
N LEU A 482 -5.37 9.85 27.94
CA LEU A 482 -4.21 8.97 27.78
C LEU A 482 -4.67 7.51 27.93
N THR A 483 -4.45 6.71 26.90
CA THR A 483 -4.71 5.27 26.90
C THR A 483 -3.39 4.52 26.85
N LEU A 484 -3.13 3.71 27.85
CA LEU A 484 -1.99 2.84 27.96
C LEU A 484 -2.50 1.40 27.87
N HIS A 485 -2.10 0.67 26.84
CA HIS A 485 -2.50 -0.71 26.65
C HIS A 485 -1.28 -1.62 26.71
N SER A 486 -1.35 -2.65 27.55
CA SER A 486 -0.32 -3.68 27.66
C SER A 486 -0.96 -5.06 27.56
N SER A 487 -0.35 -5.97 26.82
CA SER A 487 -0.72 -7.40 26.91
C SER A 487 0.08 -8.19 27.94
N ASP A 488 1.01 -7.54 28.65
CA ASP A 488 1.67 -8.12 29.81
C ASP A 488 0.74 -8.05 31.02
N VAL A 489 0.25 -9.22 31.46
CA VAL A 489 -0.68 -9.30 32.57
C VAL A 489 0.03 -9.23 33.93
N ASP A 490 1.32 -9.60 33.98
CA ASP A 490 2.15 -9.40 35.17
C ASP A 490 2.45 -7.91 35.36
N LEU A 491 2.56 -7.15 34.26
CA LEU A 491 2.65 -5.69 34.32
C LEU A 491 1.43 -5.07 35.02
N GLY A 492 0.23 -5.63 34.87
CA GLY A 492 -0.96 -5.13 35.57
C GLY A 492 -0.88 -5.30 37.09
N VAL A 493 -0.43 -6.47 37.53
CA VAL A 493 -0.20 -6.75 38.95
C VAL A 493 0.97 -5.93 39.49
N GLU A 494 2.01 -5.73 38.69
CA GLU A 494 3.19 -4.95 39.06
C GLU A 494 2.88 -3.46 39.12
N ILE A 495 2.19 -2.88 38.13
CA ILE A 495 1.74 -1.47 38.18
C ILE A 495 0.97 -1.24 39.47
N ALA A 496 -0.03 -2.07 39.78
CA ALA A 496 -0.83 -1.95 40.99
C ALA A 496 -0.01 -2.03 42.30
N ARG A 497 1.15 -2.70 42.29
CA ARG A 497 1.96 -2.96 43.50
C ARG A 497 3.26 -2.14 43.61
N THR A 498 3.66 -1.37 42.60
CA THR A 498 5.04 -0.84 42.50
C THR A 498 5.17 0.67 42.25
N ALA A 499 6.43 1.12 42.17
CA ALA A 499 6.88 2.46 41.80
C ALA A 499 6.32 2.98 40.45
N ARG A 500 5.78 2.11 39.57
CA ARG A 500 5.12 2.55 38.32
C ARG A 500 3.84 3.33 38.60
N THR A 501 2.97 2.87 39.50
CA THR A 501 1.78 3.64 39.92
C THR A 501 2.17 4.96 40.55
N ALA A 502 3.20 4.97 41.41
CA ALA A 502 3.69 6.22 42.01
C ALA A 502 4.12 7.22 40.92
N ARG A 503 4.88 6.80 39.91
CA ARG A 503 5.28 7.66 38.77
C ARG A 503 4.09 8.15 37.93
N ILE A 504 3.09 7.31 37.68
CA ILE A 504 1.86 7.73 36.98
C ILE A 504 1.12 8.79 37.82
N VAL A 505 0.91 8.53 39.11
CA VAL A 505 0.25 9.46 40.03
C VAL A 505 1.03 10.77 40.14
N ASP A 506 2.35 10.72 40.21
CA ASP A 506 3.21 11.90 40.25
C ASP A 506 3.11 12.70 38.95
N CYS A 507 3.13 12.04 37.79
CA CYS A 507 2.89 12.68 36.49
C CYS A 507 1.52 13.40 36.47
N LEU A 508 0.45 12.72 36.90
CA LEU A 508 -0.89 13.32 36.97
C LEU A 508 -0.93 14.52 37.91
N ARG A 509 -0.30 14.43 39.09
CA ARG A 509 -0.24 15.52 40.07
C ARG A 509 0.50 16.72 39.49
N ILE A 510 1.65 16.49 38.84
CA ILE A 510 2.44 17.55 38.22
C ILE A 510 1.65 18.21 37.09
N ARG A 511 1.01 17.44 36.21
CA ARG A 511 0.15 17.99 35.15
C ARG A 511 -1.01 18.82 35.71
N LYS A 512 -1.70 18.33 36.74
CA LYS A 512 -2.78 19.07 37.42
C LYS A 512 -2.26 20.38 38.03
N ALA A 513 -1.12 20.34 38.72
CA ALA A 513 -0.51 21.53 39.33
C ALA A 513 -0.13 22.60 38.29
N ARG A 514 0.12 22.19 37.04
CA ARG A 514 0.46 23.08 35.92
C ARG A 514 -0.75 23.58 35.13
N GLY A 515 -1.96 23.12 35.46
CA GLY A 515 -3.18 23.53 34.79
C GLY A 515 -3.55 22.69 33.56
N PHE A 516 -2.92 21.54 33.36
CA PHE A 516 -3.18 20.61 32.24
C PHE A 516 -3.66 19.23 32.71
N PRO A 517 -4.73 19.15 33.52
CA PRO A 517 -5.21 17.87 34.03
C PRO A 517 -5.62 16.95 32.88
N LEU A 518 -5.34 15.65 33.02
CA LEU A 518 -5.97 14.65 32.16
C LEU A 518 -7.42 14.50 32.61
N ALA A 519 -8.35 14.51 31.66
CA ALA A 519 -9.75 14.17 31.92
C ALA A 519 -9.91 12.66 32.08
N GLN A 520 -9.17 11.86 31.31
CA GLN A 520 -9.27 10.41 31.32
C GLN A 520 -7.89 9.75 31.26
N LEU A 521 -7.69 8.73 32.08
CA LEU A 521 -6.56 7.81 32.00
C LEU A 521 -7.12 6.39 31.89
N HIS A 522 -6.91 5.76 30.75
CA HIS A 522 -7.29 4.36 30.52
C HIS A 522 -6.05 3.49 30.61
N ILE A 523 -6.03 2.53 31.52
CA ILE A 523 -4.98 1.50 31.59
C ILE A 523 -5.65 0.17 31.26
N LEU A 524 -5.36 -0.35 30.07
CA LEU A 524 -5.98 -1.55 29.52
C LEU A 524 -5.00 -2.71 29.53
N PHE A 525 -5.46 -3.86 30.00
CA PHE A 525 -4.71 -5.11 29.99
C PHE A 525 -5.46 -6.12 29.12
N ASP A 526 -4.85 -6.54 28.01
CA ASP A 526 -5.42 -7.57 27.14
C ASP A 526 -4.69 -8.89 27.42
N PRO A 527 -5.32 -9.84 28.16
CA PRO A 527 -4.71 -11.13 28.39
C PRO A 527 -4.52 -11.82 27.04
N ASP A 528 -3.27 -12.20 26.75
CA ASP A 528 -2.85 -12.72 25.45
C ASP A 528 -3.87 -13.75 24.89
N GLN A 529 -4.12 -13.77 23.58
CA GLN A 529 -5.20 -14.61 23.02
C GLN A 529 -4.99 -16.12 23.26
N GLY A 530 -3.78 -16.53 23.67
CA GLY A 530 -3.44 -17.88 24.11
C GLY A 530 -3.56 -18.17 25.61
N SER A 531 -3.95 -17.19 26.44
CA SER A 531 -4.22 -17.39 27.87
C SER A 531 -5.39 -18.34 28.10
N SER A 532 -5.25 -19.20 29.11
CA SER A 532 -6.31 -20.16 29.46
C SER A 532 -7.56 -19.44 29.94
N ASP A 533 -8.75 -20.05 29.76
CA ASP A 533 -10.00 -19.46 30.26
C ASP A 533 -9.97 -19.24 31.79
N ASP A 534 -9.25 -20.08 32.54
CA ASP A 534 -9.01 -19.91 33.99
C ASP A 534 -8.15 -18.68 34.30
N GLU A 535 -7.13 -18.38 33.49
CA GLU A 535 -6.34 -17.15 33.62
C GLU A 535 -7.19 -15.94 33.26
N ARG A 536 -7.94 -15.98 32.16
CA ARG A 536 -8.88 -14.92 31.78
C ARG A 536 -9.92 -14.67 32.88
N GLU A 537 -10.45 -15.71 33.50
CA GLU A 537 -11.41 -15.57 34.60
C GLU A 537 -10.74 -15.05 35.89
N ARG A 538 -9.51 -15.49 36.19
CA ARG A 538 -8.72 -14.96 37.31
C ARG A 538 -8.41 -13.47 37.12
N TYR A 539 -8.07 -13.04 35.91
CA TYR A 539 -7.84 -11.64 35.59
C TYR A 539 -9.13 -10.84 35.54
N ALA A 540 -10.23 -11.38 35.01
CA ALA A 540 -11.55 -10.78 35.10
C ALA A 540 -12.03 -10.61 36.55
N ARG A 541 -11.55 -11.42 37.51
CA ARG A 541 -11.83 -11.27 38.94
C ARG A 541 -10.94 -10.24 39.63
N VAL A 542 -9.70 -10.02 39.17
CA VAL A 542 -8.83 -8.93 39.65
C VAL A 542 -9.23 -7.60 39.02
N PHE A 543 -9.72 -7.62 37.78
CA PHE A 543 -10.07 -6.48 36.93
C PHE A 543 -11.52 -6.57 36.43
N THR A 544 -12.48 -6.90 37.30
CA THR A 544 -13.92 -6.79 36.96
C THR A 544 -14.23 -5.32 36.62
N PRO A 545 -14.99 -5.05 35.55
CA PRO A 545 -14.90 -3.79 34.81
C PRO A 545 -15.67 -2.69 35.52
N HIS A 546 -14.99 -1.94 36.37
CA HIS A 546 -15.03 -0.51 36.14
C HIS A 546 -13.87 -0.23 35.18
N VAL A 547 -14.20 0.20 33.97
CA VAL A 547 -13.39 1.24 33.34
C VAL A 547 -13.25 2.28 34.43
N ASP A 548 -12.12 2.32 35.12
CA ASP A 548 -11.81 3.41 36.04
C ASP A 548 -11.61 4.64 35.15
N VAL A 549 -12.72 5.20 34.67
CA VAL A 549 -12.79 6.63 34.41
C VAL A 549 -12.61 7.23 35.79
N VAL A 550 -11.36 7.47 36.16
CA VAL A 550 -11.07 8.33 37.29
C VAL A 550 -11.47 9.73 36.85
N ASP A 551 -12.75 10.09 37.03
CA ASP A 551 -13.21 11.46 36.88
C ASP A 551 -12.58 12.28 38.01
N PHE A 552 -11.54 13.05 37.68
CA PHE A 552 -10.68 13.76 38.64
C PHE A 552 -11.30 15.00 39.29
N GLU A 553 -12.64 15.13 39.30
CA GLU A 553 -13.31 16.35 39.79
C GLU A 553 -13.16 16.56 41.31
N ASP A 554 -12.93 15.53 42.13
CA ASP A 554 -12.75 15.66 43.59
C ASP A 554 -11.48 14.99 44.12
N THR A 555 -10.33 15.67 44.05
CA THR A 555 -9.11 15.22 44.77
C THR A 555 -9.17 15.61 46.24
N ALA A 556 -9.70 14.70 47.07
CA ALA A 556 -9.35 14.61 48.50
C ALA A 556 -9.54 13.22 49.14
N VAL A 557 -10.10 12.21 48.46
CA VAL A 557 -10.35 10.89 49.08
C VAL A 557 -9.59 9.80 48.33
N GLU A 558 -8.43 9.48 48.91
CA GLU A 558 -7.90 8.12 49.07
C GLU A 558 -7.89 7.18 47.85
N PHE A 559 -6.70 7.07 47.26
CA PHE A 559 -6.19 5.86 46.60
C PHE A 559 -5.99 4.69 47.62
N GLU A 560 -6.82 4.57 48.66
CA GLU A 560 -6.68 3.49 49.69
C GLU A 560 -7.35 2.18 49.28
N THR A 561 -8.23 2.17 48.29
CA THR A 561 -8.94 0.93 47.88
C THR A 561 -8.04 -0.08 47.18
N ALA A 562 -6.83 0.29 46.74
CA ALA A 562 -5.86 -0.64 46.14
C ALA A 562 -4.95 -1.35 47.17
N ARG A 563 -5.06 -1.05 48.47
CA ARG A 563 -4.24 -1.69 49.53
C ARG A 563 -4.90 -2.88 50.23
N SER A 564 -6.12 -3.25 49.85
CA SER A 564 -6.90 -4.32 50.49
C SER A 564 -7.37 -5.42 49.51
N ILE A 565 -6.50 -5.85 48.59
CA ILE A 565 -6.65 -7.11 47.84
C ILE A 565 -5.31 -7.85 47.76
#